data_AF-A0A923J3B5-F1
#
_entry.id   AF-A0A923J3B5-F1
#
_cell.length_a   1.000
_cell.length_b   1.000
_cell.length_c   1.000
_cell.angle_alpha   90.00
_cell.angle_beta   90.00
_cell.angle_gamma   90.00
#
_symmetry.space_group_name_H-M   'P 1'
#
loop_
_entity.id
_entity.type
_entity.pdbx_description
1 polymer ?
#
loop_
_entity_poly.entity_id
_entity_poly.type
_entity_poly.pdbx_seq_one_letter_code
_entity_poly.pdbx_strand_id
1 'polypeptide(L)' 'MCAGGCIGSSTLRTCPSLAECILAERNQTKCNTIVVGRQGLSRSEKFLFGSVSSKIVNHARNCTVWVVE' A
#
# COMPACT_ATOMS: atom_id res chain seq x y z
N MET A 1 9.84 5.91 19.73
CA MET A 1 8.68 5.17 20.30
C MET A 1 7.49 5.30 19.35
N CYS A 2 7.21 4.25 18.59
CA CYS A 2 5.85 3.80 18.29
C CYS A 2 5.86 2.32 18.69
N ALA A 3 5.54 2.04 19.96
CA ALA A 3 5.38 0.67 20.47
C ALA A 3 3.88 0.36 20.40
N GLY A 4 3.45 -0.24 19.30
CA GLY A 4 2.05 -0.57 19.05
C GLY A 4 1.81 -0.80 17.57
N GLY A 5 1.93 -2.05 17.13
CA GLY A 5 1.43 -2.45 15.81
C GLY A 5 -0.09 -2.59 15.87
N CYS A 6 -0.82 -1.71 15.19
CA CYS A 6 -2.25 -1.92 14.96
C CYS A 6 -2.40 -2.97 13.85
N ILE A 7 -2.74 -4.21 14.22
CA ILE A 7 -3.14 -5.24 13.25
C ILE A 7 -4.64 -5.04 12.99
N GLY A 8 -4.95 -4.38 11.88
CA GLY A 8 -6.32 -4.21 11.38
C GLY A 8 -6.49 -4.96 10.06
N SER A 9 -7.60 -5.66 9.90
CA SER A 9 -8.03 -6.20 8.61
C SER A 9 -9.31 -5.49 8.21
N SER A 10 -9.27 -4.73 7.12
CA SER A 10 -10.43 -4.01 6.59
C SER A 10 -10.82 -4.57 5.22
N THR A 11 -11.98 -5.21 5.14
CA THR A 11 -12.63 -5.51 3.86
C THR A 11 -13.45 -4.31 3.43
N LEU A 12 -12.81 -3.40 2.69
CA LEU A 12 -13.47 -2.18 2.21
C LEU A 12 -14.31 -2.50 0.98
N ARG A 13 -15.63 -2.31 1.10
CA ARG A 13 -16.59 -2.57 0.01
C ARG A 13 -16.79 -1.36 -0.91
N THR A 14 -16.40 -0.18 -0.46
CA THR A 14 -16.61 1.07 -1.20
C THR A 14 -15.39 1.95 -1.05
N CYS A 15 -14.61 2.04 -2.12
CA CYS A 15 -13.42 2.87 -2.26
C CYS A 15 -13.48 3.52 -3.64
N PRO A 16 -13.08 4.79 -3.82
CA PRO A 16 -12.82 5.30 -5.16
C PRO A 16 -11.67 4.54 -5.84
N SER A 17 -10.66 4.16 -5.05
CA SER A 17 -9.66 3.15 -5.43
C SER A 17 -9.00 2.50 -4.21
N LEU A 18 -8.47 1.28 -4.37
CA LEU A 18 -7.77 0.57 -3.28
C LEU A 18 -6.55 1.35 -2.78
N ALA A 19 -5.83 2.03 -3.69
CA ALA A 19 -4.68 2.86 -3.34
C ALA A 19 -5.06 4.04 -2.45
N GLU A 20 -6.17 4.73 -2.76
CA GLU A 20 -6.65 5.84 -1.93
C GLU A 20 -7.05 5.39 -0.53
N CYS A 21 -7.72 4.24 -0.41
CA CYS A 21 -8.05 3.70 0.89
C CYS A 21 -6.81 3.34 1.72
N ILE A 22 -5.79 2.73 1.10
CA ILE A 22 -4.52 2.43 1.79
C ILE A 22 -3.84 3.73 2.27
N LEU A 23 -3.82 4.78 1.43
CA LEU A 23 -3.24 6.07 1.79
C LEU A 23 -4.05 6.78 2.90
N ALA A 24 -5.37 6.71 2.85
CA ALA A 24 -6.26 7.26 3.87
C ALA A 24 -6.10 6.53 5.21
N GLU A 25 -6.03 5.20 5.20
CA GLU A 25 -5.80 4.38 6.39
C GLU A 25 -4.44 4.70 7.01
N ARG A 26 -3.40 4.79 6.18
CA ARG A 26 -2.06 5.20 6.62
C ARG A 26 -2.08 6.56 7.32
N ASN A 27 -2.83 7.53 6.79
CA ASN A 27 -2.92 8.87 7.39
C ASN A 27 -3.66 8.84 8.74
N GLN A 28 -4.70 8.02 8.87
CA GLN A 28 -5.46 7.85 10.12
C GLN A 28 -4.65 7.13 11.20
N THR A 29 -3.99 6.04 10.84
CA THR A 29 -3.19 5.20 11.74
C THR A 29 -1.80 5.78 12.03
N LYS A 30 -1.36 6.77 11.25
CA LYS A 30 -0.02 7.36 11.30
C LYS A 30 1.10 6.32 11.11
N CYS A 31 0.84 5.28 10.32
CA CYS A 31 1.87 4.31 9.95
C CYS A 31 2.96 4.96 9.10
N ASN A 32 4.22 4.57 9.35
CA ASN A 32 5.38 5.10 8.62
C ASN A 32 5.86 4.15 7.50
N THR A 33 5.22 3.00 7.37
CA THR A 33 5.58 1.98 6.38
C THR A 33 4.32 1.37 5.78
N ILE A 34 4.32 1.23 4.45
CA ILE A 34 3.32 0.50 3.69
C ILE A 34 4.02 -0.69 3.04
N VAL A 35 3.51 -1.90 3.21
CA VAL A 35 4.00 -3.10 2.55
C VAL A 35 2.93 -3.58 1.57
N VAL A 36 3.31 -3.75 0.31
CA VAL A 36 2.41 -4.24 -0.75
C VAL A 36 3.04 -5.45 -1.44
N GLY A 37 2.24 -6.49 -1.64
CA GLY A 37 2.62 -7.62 -2.49
C GLY A 37 2.37 -7.31 -3.97
N ARG A 38 3.20 -7.85 -4.86
CA ARG A 38 3.01 -7.77 -6.31
C ARG A 38 2.61 -9.13 -6.87
N GLN A 39 1.33 -9.50 -6.74
CA GLN A 39 0.81 -10.73 -7.36
C GLN A 39 0.44 -10.53 -8.84
N GLY A 40 0.68 -11.55 -9.67
CA GLY A 40 0.08 -11.67 -11.01
C GLY A 40 0.82 -11.02 -12.18
N LEU A 41 2.11 -10.68 -12.04
CA LEU A 41 2.93 -10.23 -13.17
C LEU A 41 3.63 -11.40 -13.85
N SER A 42 3.51 -11.50 -15.17
CA SER A 42 4.25 -12.47 -15.97
C SER A 42 5.76 -12.20 -15.88
N ARG A 43 6.62 -13.18 -16.20
CA ARG A 43 8.09 -13.03 -16.11
C ARG A 43 8.64 -11.81 -16.88
N SER A 44 7.94 -11.37 -17.93
CA SER A 44 8.27 -10.17 -18.73
C SER A 44 7.90 -8.84 -18.04
N GLU A 45 7.07 -8.86 -17.01
CA GLU A 45 6.51 -7.66 -16.37
C GLU A 45 7.12 -7.38 -14.99
N LYS A 46 8.21 -8.05 -14.62
CA LYS A 46 8.85 -7.95 -13.28
C LYS A 46 9.19 -6.53 -12.83
N PHE A 47 9.33 -5.59 -13.77
CA PHE A 47 9.66 -4.18 -13.53
C PHE A 47 8.44 -3.24 -13.50
N LEU A 48 7.23 -3.75 -13.78
CA LEU A 48 6.02 -2.94 -13.75
C LEU A 48 5.39 -2.99 -12.36
N PHE A 49 5.05 -1.83 -11.80
CA PHE A 49 4.20 -1.77 -10.62
C PHE A 49 2.74 -1.88 -11.07
N GLY A 50 1.97 -2.84 -10.54
CA GLY A 50 0.53 -2.93 -10.81
C GLY A 50 -0.20 -1.61 -10.49
N SER A 51 -1.41 -1.41 -11.03
CA SER A 51 -2.13 -0.12 -10.95
C SER A 51 -2.27 0.45 -9.53
N VAL A 52 -2.45 -0.42 -8.54
CA VAL A 52 -2.52 -0.05 -7.11
C VAL A 52 -1.15 0.36 -6.58
N SER A 53 -0.14 -0.49 -6.72
CA SER A 53 1.22 -0.22 -6.24
C SER A 53 1.83 1.02 -6.89
N SER A 54 1.58 1.22 -8.19
CA SER A 54 1.95 2.44 -8.92
C SER A 54 1.35 3.70 -8.29
N LYS A 55 0.05 3.70 -7.99
CA LYS A 55 -0.60 4.85 -7.34
C LYS A 55 -0.01 5.11 -5.95
N ILE A 56 0.22 4.06 -5.15
CA ILE A 56 0.79 4.18 -3.80
C ILE A 56 2.19 4.78 -3.87
N VAL A 57 3.09 4.24 -4.70
CA VAL A 57 4.46 4.75 -4.84
C VAL A 57 4.48 6.22 -5.25
N ASN A 58 3.58 6.63 -6.15
CA ASN A 58 3.53 8.02 -6.63
C ASN A 58 2.94 9.02 -5.62
N HIS A 59 2.10 8.57 -4.67
CA HIS A 59 1.35 9.46 -3.77
C HIS A 59 1.73 9.33 -2.29
N ALA A 60 2.40 8.25 -1.88
CA ALA A 60 2.85 8.07 -0.51
C ALA A 60 3.98 9.07 -0.18
N ARG A 61 3.67 10.08 0.63
CA ARG A 61 4.63 11.07 1.12
C ARG A 61 5.04 10.76 2.56
N ASN A 62 6.32 11.01 2.87
CA ASN A 62 6.89 10.83 4.20
C ASN A 62 6.62 9.42 4.77
N CYS A 63 6.70 8.40 3.92
CA CYS A 63 6.38 7.01 4.24
C CYS A 63 7.27 6.09 3.43
N THR A 64 7.73 4.99 4.02
CA THR A 64 8.48 3.97 3.30
C THR A 64 7.52 2.99 2.63
N VAL A 65 7.66 2.74 1.33
CA VAL A 65 6.86 1.74 0.61
C VAL A 65 7.74 0.54 0.28
N TRP A 66 7.37 -0.64 0.78
CA TRP A 66 8.02 -1.91 0.48
C TRP A 66 7.17 -2.68 -0.53
N VAL A 67 7.76 -3.03 -1.66
CA VAL A 67 7.14 -3.90 -2.65
C VAL A 67 7.81 -5.26 -2.55
N VAL A 68 7.06 -6.28 -2.15
CA VAL A 68 7.56 -7.64 -1.94
C VAL A 68 6.97 -8.60 -2.99
N GLU A 69 7.79 -9.57 -3.41
CA GLU A 69 7.39 -10.71 -4.26
C GLU A 69 6.88 -11.88 -3.41
#